data_AF-X1Q267-F1
#
_entry.id   AF-X1Q267-F1
#
_cell.length_a   1.000
_cell.length_b   1.000
_cell.length_c   1.000
_cell.angle_alpha   90.00
_cell.angle_beta   90.00
_cell.angle_gamma   90.00
#
_symmetry.space_group_name_H-M   'P 1'
#
loop_
_entity.id
_entity.type
_entity.pdbx_description
1 polymer ?
#
loop_
_entity_poly.entity_id
_entity_poly.type
_entity_poly.pdbx_seq_one_letter_code
_entity_poly.pdbx_strand_id
1 'polypeptide(L)' 'TIGVCINKNNLTYEYIQESKVFTVSILSTQATMEFIGLFGFKCGRDIDKFKDIDYKIGKTGAPIVLNNTIGYLECEV' A
#
# COMPACT_ATOMS: atom_id res chain seq x y z
N THR A 1 -0.57 -18.48 1.67
CA THR A 1 -1.01 -17.65 2.81
C THR A 1 0.14 -16.80 3.28
N ILE A 2 -0.11 -15.52 3.58
CA ILE A 2 0.89 -14.58 4.09
C ILE A 2 0.36 -13.90 5.36
N GLY A 3 1.25 -13.50 6.26
CA GLY A 3 0.90 -12.68 7.43
C GLY A 3 1.49 -11.28 7.29
N VAL A 4 0.69 -10.26 7.62
CA VAL A 4 1.14 -8.87 7.71
C VAL A 4 0.87 -8.33 9.11
N CYS A 5 1.81 -7.56 9.65
CA CYS A 5 1.66 -6.87 10.92
C CYS A 5 1.56 -5.37 10.67
N ILE A 6 0.48 -4.76 11.16
CA ILE A 6 0.22 -3.34 11.01
C ILE A 6 -0.18 -2.73 12.35
N ASN A 7 0.28 -1.51 12.60
CA ASN A 7 -0.11 -0.78 13.79
C ASN A 7 -1.61 -0.41 13.72
N LYS A 8 -2.35 -0.66 14.81
CA LYS A 8 -3.79 -0.39 14.91
C LYS A 8 -4.16 1.09 14.74
N ASN A 9 -3.21 1.99 14.95
CA ASN A 9 -3.42 3.43 14.79
C ASN A 9 -3.24 3.92 13.34
N ASN A 10 -2.86 3.05 12.41
CA ASN A 10 -2.68 3.43 11.02
C ASN A 10 -4.02 3.40 10.28
N LEU A 11 -4.27 4.38 9.42
CA LEU A 11 -5.45 4.38 8.54
C LEU A 11 -5.56 3.09 7.71
N THR A 12 -4.44 2.57 7.21
CA THR A 12 -4.44 1.34 6.43
C THR A 12 -4.93 0.12 7.26
N TYR A 13 -4.78 0.11 8.58
CA TYR A 13 -5.35 -0.96 9.42
C TYR A 13 -6.88 -0.94 9.36
N GLU A 14 -7.49 0.24 9.49
CA GLU A 14 -8.94 0.40 9.41
C GLU A 14 -9.46 -0.05 8.03
N TYR A 15 -8.79 0.37 6.95
CA TYR A 15 -9.16 -0.07 5.60
C TYR A 15 -9.09 -1.58 5.42
N ILE A 16 -8.05 -2.25 5.93
CA ILE A 16 -7.94 -3.71 5.85
C ILE A 16 -9.03 -4.39 6.69
N GLN A 17 -9.34 -3.84 7.87
CA GLN A 17 -10.40 -4.38 8.72
C GLN A 17 -11.79 -4.28 8.08
N GLU A 18 -12.09 -3.18 7.39
CA GLU A 18 -13.37 -2.95 6.74
C GLU A 18 -13.48 -3.69 5.40
N SER A 19 -12.47 -3.57 4.53
CA SER A 19 -12.52 -4.10 3.17
C SER A 19 -12.18 -5.60 3.06
N LYS A 20 -11.52 -6.17 4.07
CA LYS A 20 -11.01 -7.56 4.08
C LYS A 20 -10.08 -7.89 2.92
N VAL A 21 -9.43 -6.88 2.33
CA VAL A 21 -8.48 -7.07 1.24
C VAL A 21 -7.25 -6.18 1.43
N PHE A 22 -6.11 -6.61 0.90
CA PHE A 22 -4.91 -5.78 0.85
C PHE A 22 -3.97 -6.21 -0.27
N THR A 23 -3.07 -5.30 -0.63
CA THR A 23 -2.00 -5.56 -1.59
C THR A 23 -0.65 -5.28 -0.95
N VAL A 24 0.34 -6.11 -1.27
CA VAL A 24 1.74 -5.89 -0.92
C VAL A 24 2.51 -5.56 -2.18
N SER A 25 3.10 -4.37 -2.24
CA SER A 25 3.99 -3.96 -3.34
C SER A 25 5.44 -4.12 -2.87
N ILE A 26 6.20 -5.00 -3.52
CA ILE A 26 7.59 -5.32 -3.17
C ILE A 26 8.48 -4.26 -3.81
N LEU A 27 9.11 -3.42 -2.99
CA LEU A 27 9.90 -2.30 -3.49
C LEU A 27 11.23 -2.75 -4.09
N SER A 28 11.62 -2.09 -5.18
CA SER A 28 12.96 -2.15 -5.76
C SER A 28 14.00 -1.60 -4.79
N THR A 29 15.22 -2.11 -4.84
CA THR A 29 16.36 -1.51 -4.12
C THR A 29 16.72 -0.10 -4.62
N GLN A 30 16.17 0.32 -5.76
CA GLN A 30 16.32 1.66 -6.32
C GLN A 30 15.22 2.64 -5.85
N ALA A 31 14.29 2.21 -4.99
CA ALA A 31 13.24 3.08 -4.48
C ALA A 31 13.82 4.26 -3.68
N THR A 32 13.36 5.49 -3.98
CA THR A 32 13.87 6.69 -3.32
C THR A 32 13.31 6.82 -1.90
N MET A 33 14.08 7.47 -1.02
CA MET A 33 13.61 7.77 0.35
C MET A 33 12.38 8.68 0.36
N GLU A 34 12.24 9.56 -0.63
CA GLU A 34 11.06 10.40 -0.81
C GLU A 34 9.81 9.55 -1.05
N PHE A 35 9.90 8.58 -1.96
CA PHE A 35 8.81 7.65 -2.24
C PHE A 35 8.45 6.79 -1.03
N ILE A 36 9.46 6.26 -0.33
CA ILE A 36 9.24 5.53 0.93
C ILE A 36 8.56 6.44 1.96
N GLY A 37 8.96 7.71 2.04
CA GLY A 37 8.40 8.66 2.99
C GLY A 37 6.93 9.01 2.75
N LEU A 38 6.49 9.05 1.50
CA LEU A 38 5.08 9.24 1.15
C LEU A 38 4.18 8.16 1.76
N PHE A 39 4.60 6.90 1.70
CA PHE A 39 3.81 5.78 2.23
C PHE A 39 4.10 5.46 3.70
N GLY A 40 5.34 5.66 4.16
CA GLY A 40 5.82 5.27 5.49
C GLY A 40 5.74 6.35 6.57
N PHE A 41 5.76 7.64 6.23
CA PHE A 41 5.81 8.74 7.22
C PHE A 41 4.61 9.71 7.16
N LYS A 42 3.72 9.56 6.17
CA LYS A 42 2.52 10.39 6.03
C LYS A 42 1.26 9.58 6.27
N CYS A 43 0.16 10.23 6.62
CA CYS A 43 -1.15 9.60 6.78
C CYS A 43 -2.05 9.93 5.58
N GLY A 44 -2.78 8.93 5.07
CA GLY A 44 -3.74 9.12 3.97
C GLY A 44 -4.97 9.96 4.36
N ARG A 45 -5.11 10.29 5.65
CA ARG A 45 -6.14 11.23 6.13
C ARG A 45 -5.78 12.68 5.83
N ASP A 46 -4.48 12.99 5.83
CA ASP A 46 -3.98 14.36 5.72
C ASP A 46 -3.59 14.70 4.29
N ILE A 47 -3.16 13.69 3.53
CA ILE A 47 -2.72 13.84 2.15
C ILE A 47 -3.26 12.73 1.26
N ASP A 48 -3.45 13.05 -0.01
CA ASP A 48 -3.65 12.04 -1.03
C ASP A 48 -2.29 11.42 -1.41
N LYS A 49 -2.03 10.20 -0.90
CA LYS A 49 -0.81 9.45 -1.19
C LYS A 49 -0.72 8.95 -2.63
N PHE A 50 -1.83 8.92 -3.36
CA PHE A 50 -1.91 8.31 -4.69
C PHE A 50 -1.96 9.33 -5.83
N LYS A 51 -2.09 10.63 -5.53
CA LYS A 51 -2.25 11.72 -6.50
C LYS A 51 -1.27 11.65 -7.68
N ASP A 52 0.00 11.42 -7.41
CA ASP A 52 1.08 11.38 -8.41
C ASP A 52 1.79 10.01 -8.42
N ILE A 53 1.04 8.94 -8.10
CA ILE A 53 1.53 7.57 -8.07
C ILE A 53 0.85 6.76 -9.17
N ASP A 54 1.63 6.05 -9.96
CA ASP A 54 1.15 5.00 -10.85
C ASP A 54 0.70 3.80 -10.02
N TYR A 55 -0.60 3.56 -10.05
CA TYR A 55 -1.22 2.37 -9.50
C TYR A 55 -2.23 1.80 -10.48
N LYS A 56 -2.58 0.54 -10.28
CA LYS A 56 -3.72 -0.09 -10.92
C LYS A 56 -4.67 -0.65 -9.88
N ILE A 57 -5.94 -0.79 -10.23
CA ILE A 57 -6.91 -1.49 -9.39
C ILE A 57 -6.75 -2.99 -9.62
N GLY A 58 -6.52 -3.73 -8.52
CA GLY A 58 -6.41 -5.18 -8.54
C GLY A 58 -7.76 -5.89 -8.67
N LYS A 59 -7.75 -7.22 -8.73
CA LYS A 59 -8.97 -8.03 -8.83
C LYS A 59 -9.87 -7.93 -7.59
N THR A 60 -9.27 -7.67 -6.43
CA THR A 60 -9.93 -7.47 -5.13
C THR A 60 -10.46 -6.04 -4.96
N GLY A 61 -10.19 -5.15 -5.90
CA GLY A 61 -10.50 -3.72 -5.80
C GLY A 61 -9.46 -2.90 -5.03
N ALA A 62 -8.49 -3.53 -4.38
CA ALA A 62 -7.40 -2.82 -3.71
C ALA A 62 -6.39 -2.22 -4.73
N PRO A 63 -5.86 -1.01 -4.48
CA PRO A 63 -4.89 -0.37 -5.37
C PRO A 63 -3.50 -1.02 -5.25
N ILE A 64 -2.91 -1.39 -6.38
CA ILE A 64 -1.56 -1.95 -6.48
C ILE A 64 -0.61 -0.86 -6.96
N VAL A 65 0.34 -0.46 -6.13
CA VAL A 65 1.36 0.54 -6.47
C VAL A 65 2.38 -0.07 -7.44
N LEU A 66 2.67 0.64 -8.52
CA LEU A 66 3.58 0.16 -9.58
C LEU A 66 4.92 0.91 -9.59
N ASN A 67 4.97 2.16 -9.14
CA ASN A 67 6.24 2.87 -9.03
C ASN A 67 7.17 2.13 -8.06
N ASN A 68 8.45 2.09 -8.43
CA ASN A 68 9.51 1.49 -7.62
C ASN A 68 9.18 0.07 -7.13
N THR A 69 8.34 -0.69 -7.84
CA THR A 69 7.85 -2.00 -7.40
C THR A 69 8.32 -3.09 -8.37
N ILE A 70 8.95 -4.15 -7.84
CA ILE A 70 9.48 -5.29 -8.63
C ILE A 70 8.54 -6.50 -8.66
N GLY A 71 7.48 -6.47 -7.86
CA GLY A 71 6.46 -7.50 -7.79
C GLY A 71 5.38 -7.11 -6.80
N TYR A 72 4.23 -7.76 -6.88
CA TYR A 72 3.13 -7.50 -5.95
C TYR A 72 2.38 -8.78 -5.59
N LEU A 73 1.74 -8.75 -4.42
CA LEU A 73 0.78 -9.75 -3.97
C LEU A 73 -0.55 -9.05 -3.74
N GLU A 74 -1.63 -9.75 -4.07
CA GLU A 74 -3.00 -9.33 -3.82
C GLU A 74 -3.66 -10.41 -2.96
N CYS A 75 -4.32 -10.00 -1.88
CA CYS A 75 -4.79 -10.92 -0.84
C CYS A 75 -6.17 -10.52 -0.31
N GLU A 76 -6.98 -11.54 -0.04
CA GLU A 76 -8.19 -11.47 0.78
C GLU A 76 -7.83 -11.93 2.21
N VAL A 77 -8.54 -11.38 3.21
CA VAL A 77 -8.30 -11.58 4.66
C VAL A 77 -9.32 -12.53 5.27
#